data_AF-A0A7S7UUE0-F1
#
_entry.id   AF-A0A7S7UUE0-F1
#
_cell.length_a   1.000
_cell.length_b   1.000
_cell.length_c   1.000
_cell.angle_alpha   90.00
_cell.angle_beta   90.00
_cell.angle_gamma   90.00
#
_symmetry.space_group_name_H-M   'P 1'
#
loop_
_entity.id
_entity.type
_entity.pdbx_description
1 polymer ?
#
loop_
_entity_poly.entity_id
_entity_poly.type
_entity_poly.pdbx_seq_one_letter_code
_entity_poly.pdbx_strand_id
1 'polypeptide(L)'
;MVFRTSAAICGALVALVVSVTIARSETSGDHSSAVVDAACGDAIVGAASTYNPFKPGKEEGGPKTASGERYDPEVWTAAIKTSLRQKFGGVQFGAPPKFALVEAVGKKVIVKINDVGPLRPGRIIDLNERTMRHFDPSMELGVIPDVTVRPLAGHDWTPGPVG
;
A
#
# COMPACT_ATOMS: atom_id res chain seq x y z
N MET A 1 -48.81 -67.11 -19.94
CA MET A 1 -48.19 -67.22 -18.60
C MET A 1 -46.97 -66.31 -18.60
N VAL A 2 -46.83 -65.45 -17.57
CA VAL A 2 -45.64 -64.61 -17.23
C VAL A 2 -45.45 -63.35 -18.09
N PHE A 3 -45.95 -62.17 -17.64
CA PHE A 3 -45.23 -61.07 -16.92
C PHE A 3 -44.13 -60.39 -17.79
N ARG A 4 -43.90 -59.08 -17.86
CA ARG A 4 -44.46 -57.85 -17.25
C ARG A 4 -43.85 -56.65 -18.03
N THR A 5 -44.56 -55.54 -18.02
CA THR A 5 -44.22 -54.17 -18.49
C THR A 5 -42.82 -53.64 -18.11
N SER A 6 -42.24 -52.76 -18.95
CA SER A 6 -41.47 -51.61 -18.44
C SER A 6 -41.30 -50.48 -19.47
N ALA A 7 -41.42 -49.24 -18.97
CA ALA A 7 -41.59 -47.99 -19.70
C ALA A 7 -40.31 -47.46 -20.36
N ALA A 8 -40.43 -46.92 -21.58
CA ALA A 8 -39.38 -46.12 -22.21
C ALA A 8 -39.48 -44.67 -21.73
N ILE A 9 -38.52 -44.26 -20.91
CA ILE A 9 -38.42 -42.91 -20.34
C ILE A 9 -37.91 -41.97 -21.44
N CYS A 10 -38.68 -40.91 -21.66
CA CYS A 10 -38.38 -39.79 -22.56
C CYS A 10 -37.13 -39.05 -22.06
N GLY A 11 -36.02 -39.16 -22.80
CA GLY A 11 -34.78 -38.43 -22.51
C GLY A 11 -34.72 -37.11 -23.26
N ALA A 12 -35.11 -36.00 -22.63
CA ALA A 12 -34.83 -34.67 -23.14
C ALA A 12 -33.43 -34.24 -22.65
N LEU A 13 -32.47 -34.17 -23.58
CA LEU A 13 -31.13 -33.63 -23.36
C LEU A 13 -31.20 -32.10 -23.37
N VAL A 14 -31.17 -31.48 -22.19
CA VAL A 14 -31.01 -30.03 -22.06
C VAL A 14 -29.50 -29.73 -22.10
N ALA A 15 -29.02 -29.25 -23.24
CA ALA A 15 -27.67 -28.72 -23.37
C ALA A 15 -27.60 -27.35 -22.68
N LEU A 16 -27.07 -27.32 -21.45
CA LEU A 16 -26.76 -26.09 -20.73
C LEU A 16 -25.45 -25.51 -21.31
N VAL A 17 -25.57 -24.59 -22.27
CA VAL A 17 -24.42 -23.82 -22.76
C VAL A 17 -24.09 -22.76 -21.70
N VAL A 18 -23.12 -23.06 -20.84
CA VAL A 18 -22.54 -22.06 -19.93
C VAL A 18 -21.54 -21.24 -20.74
N SER A 19 -21.97 -20.08 -21.21
CA SER A 19 -21.05 -19.07 -21.73
C SER A 19 -20.26 -18.49 -20.56
N VAL A 20 -19.09 -19.06 -20.28
CA VAL A 20 -18.13 -18.45 -19.35
C VAL A 20 -17.53 -17.23 -20.04
N THR A 21 -18.05 -16.04 -19.71
CA THR A 21 -17.31 -14.80 -19.93
C THR A 21 -16.08 -14.83 -19.04
N ILE A 22 -14.93 -15.16 -19.61
CA ILE A 22 -13.63 -14.99 -18.95
C ILE A 22 -13.41 -13.47 -18.85
N ALA A 23 -13.80 -12.89 -17.73
CA ALA A 23 -13.31 -11.57 -17.34
C ALA A 23 -11.80 -11.74 -17.08
N ARG A 24 -10.98 -11.14 -17.95
CA ARG A 24 -9.56 -10.95 -17.68
C ARG A 24 -9.45 -10.05 -16.45
N SER A 25 -9.25 -10.65 -15.27
CA SER A 25 -8.79 -9.93 -14.10
C SER A 25 -7.30 -9.71 -14.30
N GLU A 26 -6.90 -8.47 -14.56
CA GLU A 26 -5.51 -8.09 -14.39
C GLU A 26 -5.20 -8.23 -12.91
N THR A 27 -4.47 -9.28 -12.53
CA THR A 27 -3.91 -9.42 -11.19
C THR A 27 -2.72 -8.47 -11.08
N SER A 28 -2.99 -7.17 -11.11
CA SER A 28 -2.15 -6.21 -10.38
C SER A 28 -2.35 -6.54 -8.91
N GLY A 29 -1.28 -6.60 -8.12
CA GLY A 29 -1.31 -6.90 -6.69
C GLY A 29 -1.97 -5.80 -5.86
N ASP A 30 -3.16 -5.35 -6.25
CA ASP A 30 -3.98 -4.40 -5.51
C ASP A 30 -4.59 -5.14 -4.32
N HIS A 31 -4.17 -4.74 -3.12
CA HIS A 31 -4.80 -5.23 -1.90
C HIS A 31 -6.27 -4.84 -1.90
N SER A 32 -7.14 -5.75 -1.47
CA SER A 32 -8.54 -5.41 -1.20
C SER A 32 -8.59 -4.37 -0.08
N SER A 33 -9.15 -3.19 -0.36
CA SER A 33 -9.31 -2.10 0.62
C SER A 33 -9.84 -2.57 1.99
N ALA A 34 -10.82 -3.48 2.01
CA ALA A 34 -11.36 -4.04 3.26
C ALA A 34 -10.32 -4.75 4.16
N VAL A 35 -9.36 -5.48 3.59
CA VAL A 35 -8.30 -6.16 4.35
C VAL A 35 -7.32 -5.15 4.92
N VAL A 36 -6.97 -4.15 4.13
CA VAL A 36 -6.07 -3.06 4.54
C VAL A 36 -6.71 -2.24 5.65
N ASP A 37 -7.97 -1.85 5.48
CA ASP A 37 -8.72 -1.04 6.45
C ASP A 37 -8.90 -1.80 7.78
N ALA A 38 -9.14 -3.12 7.74
CA ALA A 38 -9.23 -3.94 8.96
C ALA A 38 -7.91 -4.09 9.72
N ALA A 39 -6.77 -3.96 9.03
CA ALA A 39 -5.44 -4.05 9.64
C ALA A 39 -4.86 -2.70 10.09
N CYS A 40 -5.59 -1.61 9.85
CA CYS A 40 -5.13 -0.26 10.19
C CYS A 40 -5.28 0.04 11.69
N GLY A 41 -4.24 0.65 12.25
CA GLY A 41 -4.30 1.33 13.54
C GLY A 41 -4.85 2.75 13.44
N ASP A 42 -4.68 3.51 14.52
CA ASP A 42 -5.17 4.88 14.63
C ASP A 42 -4.62 5.80 13.53
N ALA A 43 -5.51 6.65 13.00
CA ALA A 43 -5.15 7.65 12.02
C ALA A 43 -4.25 8.75 12.60
N ILE A 44 -3.23 9.12 11.84
CA ILE A 44 -2.37 10.26 12.09
C ILE A 44 -2.54 11.21 10.91
N VAL A 45 -2.95 12.45 11.18
CA VAL A 45 -3.20 13.46 10.14
C VAL A 45 -2.13 14.55 10.20
N GLY A 46 -1.64 14.97 9.05
CA GLY A 46 -0.66 16.04 8.92
C GLY A 46 -0.20 16.21 7.48
N ALA A 47 0.92 16.90 7.29
CA ALA A 47 1.48 17.10 5.95
C ALA A 47 2.45 15.98 5.58
N ALA A 48 2.44 15.61 4.30
CA ALA A 48 3.49 14.82 3.67
C ALA A 48 4.43 15.70 2.87
N SER A 49 5.71 15.36 2.82
CA SER A 49 6.64 15.95 1.85
C SER A 49 7.45 14.89 1.12
N THR A 50 8.39 15.29 0.26
CA THR A 50 9.27 14.34 -0.43
C THR A 50 10.69 14.44 0.09
N TYR A 51 11.40 13.33 0.12
CA TYR A 51 12.86 13.32 0.25
C TYR A 51 13.55 12.53 -0.86
N ASN A 52 14.72 13.01 -1.27
CA ASN A 52 15.67 12.26 -2.08
C ASN A 52 17.10 12.68 -1.69
N PRO A 53 17.88 11.81 -1.02
CA PRO A 53 19.22 12.15 -0.53
C PRO A 53 20.27 12.35 -1.64
N PHE A 54 19.92 12.07 -2.90
CA PHE A 54 20.77 12.34 -4.06
C PHE A 54 20.50 13.69 -4.71
N LYS A 55 19.45 14.41 -4.29
CA LYS A 55 19.16 15.77 -4.77
C LYS A 55 19.79 16.82 -3.84
N PRO A 56 20.17 17.98 -4.37
CA PRO A 56 20.69 19.07 -3.54
C PRO A 56 19.66 19.54 -2.52
N GLY A 57 20.07 19.62 -1.26
CA GLY A 57 19.29 20.16 -0.14
C GLY A 57 20.10 20.17 1.15
N LYS A 58 19.58 20.81 2.20
CA LYS A 58 20.28 20.99 3.49
C LYS A 58 19.83 20.02 4.58
N GLU A 59 18.76 19.27 4.33
CA GLU A 59 18.04 18.51 5.37
C GLU A 59 18.06 17.01 5.12
N GLU A 60 18.60 16.59 3.99
CA GLU A 60 18.72 15.20 3.61
C GLU A 60 19.91 14.56 4.34
N GLY A 61 19.63 13.42 4.98
CA GLY A 61 20.69 12.52 5.41
C GLY A 61 21.42 11.90 4.22
N GLY A 62 22.49 11.14 4.49
CA GLY A 62 23.11 10.32 3.46
C GLY A 62 22.14 9.26 2.90
N PRO A 63 22.54 8.49 1.88
CA PRO A 63 21.66 7.53 1.20
C PRO A 63 21.30 6.29 2.04
N LYS A 64 21.73 6.22 3.30
CA LYS A 64 21.40 5.14 4.22
C LYS A 64 20.24 5.58 5.11
N THR A 65 19.14 4.84 5.06
CA THR A 65 17.96 5.06 5.89
C THR A 65 18.17 4.54 7.32
N ALA A 66 17.30 4.92 8.26
CA ALA A 66 17.35 4.45 9.64
C ALA A 66 17.21 2.93 9.80
N SER A 67 16.55 2.24 8.86
CA SER A 67 16.48 0.77 8.82
C SER A 67 17.81 0.11 8.42
N GLY A 68 18.74 0.88 7.84
CA GLY A 68 19.99 0.38 7.26
C GLY A 68 19.92 0.14 5.74
N GLU A 69 18.73 0.21 5.15
CA GLU A 69 18.55 0.10 3.71
C GLU A 69 19.12 1.31 2.98
N ARG A 70 19.57 1.11 1.74
CA ARG A 70 19.90 2.21 0.83
C ARG A 70 18.62 2.79 0.24
N TYR A 71 18.54 4.11 0.15
CA TYR A 71 17.47 4.80 -0.55
C TYR A 71 17.34 4.32 -2.00
N ASP A 72 16.11 4.04 -2.41
CA ASP A 72 15.71 3.70 -3.77
C ASP A 72 14.49 4.57 -4.15
N PRO A 73 14.57 5.39 -5.21
CA PRO A 73 13.48 6.26 -5.64
C PRO A 73 12.31 5.52 -6.30
N GLU A 74 12.45 4.24 -6.66
CA GLU A 74 11.48 3.47 -7.46
C GLU A 74 10.59 2.54 -6.63
N VAL A 75 10.95 2.28 -5.37
CA VAL A 75 10.17 1.44 -4.44
C VAL A 75 9.13 2.26 -3.67
N TRP A 76 8.17 1.62 -3.00
CA TRP A 76 7.17 2.34 -2.20
C TRP A 76 7.62 2.44 -0.74
N THR A 77 8.37 3.51 -0.41
CA THR A 77 8.91 3.73 0.93
C THR A 77 8.66 5.14 1.44
N ALA A 78 8.71 5.30 2.76
CA ALA A 78 8.63 6.59 3.42
C ALA A 78 9.44 6.66 4.72
N ALA A 79 9.81 7.88 5.10
CA ALA A 79 10.31 8.23 6.41
C ALA A 79 9.16 8.72 7.30
N ILE A 80 9.07 8.23 8.53
CA ILE A 80 8.07 8.71 9.50
C ILE A 80 8.69 9.70 10.48
N LYS A 81 7.95 10.73 10.88
CA LYS A 81 8.39 11.65 11.93
C LYS A 81 8.92 10.90 13.13
N THR A 82 10.11 11.28 13.60
CA THR A 82 10.85 10.54 14.63
C THR A 82 10.03 10.30 15.91
N SER A 83 9.21 11.28 16.31
CA SER A 83 8.32 11.15 17.49
C SER A 83 7.18 10.15 17.30
N LEU A 84 6.85 9.76 16.06
CA LEU A 84 5.79 8.81 15.72
C LEU A 84 6.30 7.39 15.51
N ARG A 85 7.62 7.16 15.41
CA ARG A 85 8.19 5.84 15.06
C ARG A 85 7.69 4.68 15.93
N GLN A 86 7.38 4.95 17.21
CA GLN A 86 6.89 3.93 18.13
C GLN A 86 5.47 3.46 17.80
N LYS A 87 4.65 4.28 17.13
CA LYS A 87 3.34 3.86 16.61
C LYS A 87 3.44 2.78 15.53
N PHE A 88 4.61 2.63 14.92
CA PHE A 88 4.92 1.61 13.91
C PHE A 88 5.70 0.42 14.52
N GLY A 89 5.82 0.34 15.85
CA GLY A 89 6.63 -0.69 16.52
C GLY A 89 8.14 -0.46 16.42
N GLY A 90 8.56 0.77 16.15
CA GLY A 90 9.96 1.19 16.05
C GLY A 90 10.53 1.05 14.64
N VAL A 91 11.19 2.11 14.18
CA VAL A 91 11.99 2.14 12.93
C VAL A 91 13.45 2.27 13.34
N GLN A 92 14.21 1.19 13.16
CA GLN A 92 15.60 1.08 13.60
C GLN A 92 16.36 0.06 12.76
N PHE A 93 17.69 0.14 12.80
CA PHE A 93 18.57 -0.71 12.03
C PHE A 93 18.31 -2.20 12.31
N GLY A 94 18.10 -2.99 11.25
CA GLY A 94 17.91 -4.44 11.34
C GLY A 94 16.57 -4.90 11.93
N ALA A 95 15.63 -3.99 12.21
CA ALA A 95 14.29 -4.38 12.64
C ALA A 95 13.44 -4.92 11.47
N PRO A 96 12.41 -5.75 11.76
CA PRO A 96 11.44 -6.16 10.75
C PRO A 96 10.76 -4.96 10.07
N PRO A 97 10.41 -5.07 8.78
CA PRO A 97 9.79 -3.99 8.03
C PRO A 97 8.45 -3.59 8.65
N LYS A 98 8.19 -2.29 8.62
CA LYS A 98 6.95 -1.67 9.11
C LYS A 98 6.21 -1.09 7.92
N PHE A 99 4.88 -1.11 7.99
CA PHE A 99 4.06 -0.67 6.87
C PHE A 99 3.01 0.33 7.33
N ALA A 100 2.58 1.18 6.40
CA ALA A 100 1.53 2.14 6.61
C ALA A 100 0.62 2.22 5.39
N LEU A 101 -0.66 2.41 5.63
CA LEU A 101 -1.57 2.95 4.63
C LEU A 101 -1.44 4.47 4.65
N VAL A 102 -1.18 5.06 3.49
CA VAL A 102 -1.13 6.50 3.29
C VAL A 102 -2.27 6.88 2.36
N GLU A 103 -3.04 7.88 2.76
CA GLU A 103 -4.19 8.36 2.02
C GLU A 103 -4.09 9.87 1.82
N ALA A 104 -4.20 10.30 0.56
CA ALA A 104 -4.18 11.69 0.17
C ALA A 104 -4.84 11.84 -1.20
N VAL A 105 -5.43 13.00 -1.48
CA VAL A 105 -6.00 13.36 -2.80
C VAL A 105 -6.90 12.26 -3.41
N GLY A 106 -7.69 11.59 -2.57
CA GLY A 106 -8.61 10.52 -2.98
C GLY A 106 -7.95 9.20 -3.38
N LYS A 107 -6.66 9.02 -3.08
CA LYS A 107 -5.88 7.82 -3.39
C LYS A 107 -5.35 7.17 -2.12
N LYS A 108 -5.05 5.87 -2.20
CA LYS A 108 -4.49 5.05 -1.12
C LYS A 108 -3.26 4.30 -1.62
N VAL A 109 -2.22 4.22 -0.78
CA VAL A 109 -1.01 3.45 -1.06
C VAL A 109 -0.46 2.83 0.23
N ILE A 110 -0.02 1.57 0.15
CA ILE A 110 0.77 0.93 1.19
C ILE A 110 2.23 1.26 0.96
N VAL A 111 2.90 1.76 1.98
CA VAL A 111 4.33 2.06 1.97
C VAL A 111 5.05 1.26 3.03
N LYS A 112 6.31 0.92 2.76
CA LYS A 112 7.24 0.46 3.80
C LYS A 112 7.85 1.68 4.51
N ILE A 113 7.74 1.72 5.83
CA ILE A 113 8.39 2.72 6.68
C ILE A 113 9.79 2.20 7.02
N ASN A 114 10.80 2.73 6.34
CA ASN A 114 12.19 2.29 6.48
C ASN A 114 13.13 3.39 6.99
N ASP A 115 12.60 4.60 7.21
CA ASP A 115 13.39 5.74 7.66
C ASP A 115 12.65 6.62 8.69
N VAL A 116 13.36 7.58 9.26
CA VAL A 116 12.81 8.58 10.19
C VAL A 116 13.21 10.00 9.81
N GLY A 117 12.41 10.95 10.26
CA GLY A 117 12.29 12.26 9.62
C GLY A 117 10.89 12.31 9.01
N PRO A 118 10.18 13.43 8.99
CA PRO A 118 10.67 14.81 8.92
C PRO A 118 11.00 15.46 10.27
N LEU A 119 11.88 16.46 10.23
CA LEU A 119 12.19 17.33 11.38
C LEU A 119 11.32 18.60 11.43
N ARG A 120 10.66 18.94 10.32
CA ARG A 120 9.83 20.15 10.23
C ARG A 120 8.48 19.98 10.97
N PRO A 121 8.03 21.00 11.73
CA PRO A 121 6.68 21.00 12.34
C PRO A 121 5.58 20.80 11.30
N GLY A 122 4.46 20.18 11.71
CA GLY A 122 3.32 19.88 10.84
C GLY A 122 3.52 18.74 9.84
N ARG A 123 4.75 18.45 9.42
CA ARG A 123 5.06 17.27 8.60
C ARG A 123 5.07 16.02 9.49
N ILE A 124 4.42 14.96 9.01
CA ILE A 124 4.32 13.68 9.71
C ILE A 124 5.02 12.54 8.96
N ILE A 125 5.19 12.68 7.64
CA ILE A 125 5.78 11.67 6.77
C ILE A 125 6.54 12.33 5.63
N ASP A 126 7.71 11.81 5.28
CA ASP A 126 8.40 12.16 4.03
C ASP A 126 8.35 10.95 3.10
N LEU A 127 7.65 11.11 1.98
CA LEU A 127 7.51 10.10 0.94
C LEU A 127 8.78 10.05 0.09
N ASN A 128 9.17 8.87 -0.37
CA ASN A 128 10.15 8.81 -1.44
C ASN A 128 9.53 9.25 -2.78
N GLU A 129 10.34 9.35 -3.84
CA GLU A 129 9.84 9.89 -5.12
C GLU A 129 8.74 9.07 -5.76
N ARG A 130 8.86 7.73 -5.81
CA ARG A 130 7.80 6.85 -6.34
C ARG A 130 6.46 7.10 -5.67
N THR A 131 6.49 7.22 -4.35
CA THR A 131 5.30 7.40 -3.52
C THR A 131 4.72 8.79 -3.67
N MET A 132 5.56 9.84 -3.69
CA MET A 132 5.07 11.20 -3.95
C MET A 132 4.40 11.29 -5.32
N ARG A 133 5.01 10.75 -6.38
CA ARG A 133 4.45 10.78 -7.75
C ARG A 133 3.07 10.14 -7.86
N HIS A 134 2.73 9.22 -6.96
CA HIS A 134 1.39 8.63 -6.94
C HIS A 134 0.32 9.66 -6.56
N PHE A 135 0.63 10.55 -5.64
CA PHE A 135 -0.27 11.62 -5.19
C PHE A 135 -0.10 12.92 -5.98
N ASP A 136 1.14 13.28 -6.30
CA ASP A 136 1.53 14.48 -7.05
C ASP A 136 2.39 14.10 -8.28
N PRO A 137 1.77 13.72 -9.41
CA PRO A 137 2.50 13.24 -10.59
C PRO A 137 3.49 14.26 -11.18
N SER A 138 3.24 15.57 -11.06
CA SER A 138 4.14 16.61 -11.57
C SER A 138 5.30 16.91 -10.60
N MET A 139 5.17 16.50 -9.33
CA MET A 139 6.13 16.80 -8.26
C MET A 139 6.24 18.31 -7.94
N GLU A 140 5.21 19.08 -8.27
CA GLU A 140 5.21 20.55 -8.14
C GLU A 140 4.66 21.04 -6.80
N LEU A 141 3.82 20.24 -6.11
CA LEU A 141 3.24 20.65 -4.82
C LEU A 141 4.32 20.76 -3.74
N GLY A 142 5.28 19.81 -3.76
CA GLY A 142 6.36 19.68 -2.78
C GLY A 142 5.91 19.24 -1.38
N VAL A 143 4.75 19.71 -0.93
CA VAL A 143 4.08 19.35 0.34
C VAL A 143 2.61 19.10 0.06
N ILE A 144 2.10 17.95 0.52
CA ILE A 144 0.69 17.60 0.44
C ILE A 144 0.08 17.80 1.84
N PRO A 145 -0.94 18.67 2.01
CA PRO A 145 -1.65 18.82 3.28
C PRO A 145 -2.64 17.67 3.52
N ASP A 146 -3.14 17.56 4.75
CA ASP A 146 -4.24 16.66 5.13
C ASP A 146 -4.05 15.19 4.74
N VAL A 147 -2.79 14.74 4.74
CA VAL A 147 -2.43 13.34 4.53
C VAL A 147 -2.77 12.54 5.77
N THR A 148 -3.48 11.43 5.56
CA THR A 148 -3.77 10.46 6.62
C THR A 148 -2.81 9.29 6.53
N VAL A 149 -2.15 8.95 7.64
CA VAL A 149 -1.25 7.81 7.77
C VAL A 149 -1.79 6.87 8.85
N ARG A 150 -1.97 5.60 8.51
CA ARG A 150 -2.41 4.54 9.43
C ARG A 150 -1.35 3.44 9.48
N PRO A 151 -0.77 3.11 10.66
CA PRO A 151 0.09 1.95 10.79
C PRO A 151 -0.65 0.67 10.40
N LEU A 152 0.00 -0.25 9.68
CA LEU A 152 -0.56 -1.56 9.37
C LEU A 152 0.02 -2.61 10.31
N ALA A 153 -0.85 -3.45 10.87
CA ALA A 153 -0.43 -4.62 11.64
C ALA A 153 0.18 -5.70 10.75
N GLY A 154 1.19 -6.43 11.24
CA GLY A 154 1.87 -7.49 10.49
C GLY A 154 3.09 -7.03 9.70
N HIS A 155 3.74 -7.98 9.03
CA HIS A 155 5.04 -7.77 8.35
C HIS A 155 5.03 -8.19 6.87
N ASP A 156 3.94 -8.80 6.39
CA ASP A 156 3.87 -9.44 5.08
C ASP A 156 3.04 -8.64 4.08
N TRP A 157 3.19 -7.31 4.11
CA TRP A 157 2.51 -6.42 3.17
C TRP A 157 3.34 -6.25 1.90
N THR A 158 2.65 -6.19 0.76
CA THR A 158 3.25 -5.77 -0.51
C THR A 158 3.02 -4.28 -0.70
N PRO A 159 4.05 -3.43 -0.69
CA PRO A 159 3.89 -2.00 -0.94
C PRO A 159 3.37 -1.69 -2.34
N GLY A 160 2.48 -0.71 -2.46
CA GLY A 160 1.86 -0.33 -3.72
C GLY A 160 0.48 0.33 -3.55
N PRO A 161 -0.15 0.75 -4.66
CA PRO A 161 -1.50 1.30 -4.64
C PRO A 161 -2.53 0.33 -4.05
N VAL A 162 -3.63 0.88 -3.54
CA VAL A 162 -4.77 0.12 -3.01
C VAL A 162 -6.05 0.57 -3.72
N GLY A 163 -6.83 -0.40 -4.20
CA GLY A 163 -8.10 -0.21 -4.92
C GLY A 163 -9.35 -0.32 -4.05
#